data_AF-A0AAV3NQU0-F1
#
_entry.id   AF-A0AAV3NQU0-F1
#
_cell.length_a   1.000
_cell.length_b   1.000
_cell.length_c   1.000
_cell.angle_alpha   90.00
_cell.angle_beta   90.00
_cell.angle_gamma   90.00
#
_symmetry.space_group_name_H-M   'P 1'
#
loop_
_entity.id
_entity.type
_entity.pdbx_description
1 polymer ?
#
loop_
_entity_poly.entity_id
_entity_poly.type
_entity_poly.pdbx_seq_one_letter_code
_entity_poly.pdbx_strand_id
1 'polypeptide(L)'
;MQRDSGSGGSPGTPGGGGRLRRRRGSNEVTDAAAQQNEGNLLVNDQNKYKSMIIRTYSSVWMIGGFVFIIYMGHLYIWGMVVVIQIFMARELFRLLRKAHEDKQLPGFRLLNWHFFCTAMLFVYGRILSQRLVNTVTTDKFLYKLVSKFIKYHMVTCYFLYITGFMWFILSLKKNLYKYQFGQYAWIHMILIVVFTQSSFTVANIFEGIFWFLLPASLIVINDIAAYFFGFFFGKTPLIKLSPKKTWEGFIGASVTTIISAFVVSLPCIILDVRLHVTTSLSALW
;
A
#
# COMPACT_ATOMS: atom_id res chain seq x y z
N MET A 1 -47.79 34.21 38.24
CA MET A 1 -48.76 35.07 38.96
C MET A 1 -48.02 35.51 40.22
N GLN A 2 -47.65 36.77 40.47
CA GLN A 2 -48.25 38.08 40.18
C GLN A 2 -47.11 39.15 40.20
N ARG A 3 -47.25 40.20 39.39
CA ARG A 3 -46.34 41.36 39.23
C ARG A 3 -46.58 42.43 40.30
N ASP A 4 -45.62 43.33 40.46
CA ASP A 4 -45.71 44.82 40.42
C ASP A 4 -44.46 45.43 41.11
N SER A 5 -43.87 46.60 40.84
CA SER A 5 -43.86 47.68 39.83
C SER A 5 -42.74 48.65 40.32
N GLY A 6 -41.86 49.29 39.53
CA GLY A 6 -42.07 50.47 38.69
C GLY A 6 -41.34 51.75 39.18
N SER A 7 -40.45 52.32 38.34
CA SER A 7 -39.94 53.74 38.27
C SER A 7 -39.02 54.29 39.39
N GLY A 8 -38.05 55.19 39.20
CA GLY A 8 -37.50 55.96 38.06
C GLY A 8 -36.53 57.05 38.59
N GLY A 9 -35.63 57.59 37.75
CA GLY A 9 -34.92 58.86 38.03
C GLY A 9 -33.44 58.96 37.59
N SER A 10 -33.15 59.78 36.58
CA SER A 10 -31.84 60.46 36.32
C SER A 10 -31.84 61.83 37.03
N PRO A 11 -30.70 62.49 37.35
CA PRO A 11 -29.93 63.28 36.35
C PRO A 11 -28.41 63.54 36.65
N GLY A 12 -27.67 64.08 35.66
CA GLY A 12 -26.58 65.07 35.89
C GLY A 12 -25.11 64.66 35.64
N THR A 13 -24.50 65.21 34.58
CA THR A 13 -23.03 65.43 34.34
C THR A 13 -22.57 66.75 35.04
N PRO A 14 -21.29 67.26 35.03
CA PRO A 14 -20.12 66.99 34.15
C PRO A 14 -18.72 66.96 34.83
N GLY A 15 -17.63 66.74 34.06
CA GLY A 15 -16.24 67.07 34.48
C GLY A 15 -15.13 66.38 33.68
N GLY A 16 -14.34 67.15 32.92
CA GLY A 16 -13.42 66.68 31.87
C GLY A 16 -11.98 66.31 32.29
N GLY A 17 -11.21 65.78 31.32
CA GLY A 17 -9.79 65.48 31.47
C GLY A 17 -9.22 64.61 30.35
N GLY A 18 -8.91 65.20 29.19
CA GLY A 18 -8.31 64.50 28.05
C GLY A 18 -6.82 64.18 28.22
N ARG A 19 -6.40 62.99 27.76
CA ARG A 19 -4.99 62.65 27.49
C ARG A 19 -4.85 62.10 26.07
N LEU A 20 -4.15 62.86 25.23
CA LEU A 20 -3.74 62.51 23.87
C LEU A 20 -2.53 61.55 23.92
N ARG A 21 -2.66 60.35 23.31
CA ARG A 21 -1.56 59.40 23.11
C ARG A 21 -1.01 59.54 21.69
N ARG A 22 0.21 60.06 21.60
CA ARG A 22 1.02 60.29 20.39
C ARG A 22 1.35 58.96 19.68
N ARG A 23 0.89 58.79 18.44
CA ARG A 23 1.21 57.69 17.52
C ARG A 23 2.53 58.01 16.80
N ARG A 24 3.59 57.22 17.04
CA ARG A 24 4.88 57.32 16.34
C ARG A 24 5.12 56.03 15.53
N GLY A 25 5.22 56.20 14.21
CA GLY A 25 6.01 55.39 13.27
C GLY A 25 5.62 53.92 13.06
N SER A 26 4.90 53.65 11.98
CA SER A 26 4.47 52.32 11.51
C SER A 26 5.37 51.69 10.44
N ASN A 27 6.60 52.20 10.23
CA ASN A 27 7.42 51.81 9.08
C ASN A 27 8.55 50.80 9.40
N GLU A 28 8.94 50.59 10.66
CA GLU A 28 9.97 49.58 11.01
C GLU A 28 9.42 48.14 11.07
N VAL A 29 8.10 47.99 11.28
CA VAL A 29 7.46 46.66 11.42
C VAL A 29 7.31 45.98 10.06
N THR A 30 7.20 46.73 8.97
CA THR A 30 7.08 46.18 7.62
C THR A 30 8.40 45.61 7.09
N ASP A 31 9.54 46.23 7.40
CA ASP A 31 10.85 45.77 6.88
C ASP A 31 11.38 44.55 7.63
N ALA A 32 11.17 44.50 8.95
CA ALA A 32 11.50 43.31 9.76
C ALA A 32 10.58 42.11 9.43
N ALA A 33 9.30 42.35 9.13
CA ALA A 33 8.37 41.31 8.70
C ALA A 33 8.60 40.86 7.24
N ALA A 34 9.10 41.75 6.37
CA ALA A 34 9.50 41.41 5.00
C ALA A 34 10.77 40.56 4.98
N GLN A 35 11.80 40.92 5.76
CA GLN A 35 13.05 40.13 5.86
C GLN A 35 12.84 38.76 6.51
N GLN A 36 11.96 38.63 7.50
CA GLN A 36 11.59 37.33 8.08
C GLN A 36 10.79 36.45 7.11
N ASN A 37 9.99 37.05 6.21
CA ASN A 37 9.27 36.30 5.18
C ASN A 37 10.17 35.90 4.01
N GLU A 38 11.12 36.74 3.58
CA GLU A 38 12.13 36.40 2.57
C GLU A 38 13.03 35.23 3.02
N GLY A 39 13.51 35.26 4.27
CA GLY A 39 14.32 34.18 4.84
C GLY A 39 13.56 32.85 4.95
N ASN A 40 12.28 32.89 5.30
CA ASN A 40 11.44 31.69 5.40
C ASN A 40 10.99 31.15 4.02
N LEU A 41 10.82 32.00 3.00
CA LEU A 41 10.52 31.58 1.62
C LEU A 41 11.68 30.82 0.98
N LEU A 42 12.93 31.31 1.16
CA LEU A 42 14.12 30.68 0.60
C LEU A 42 14.49 29.36 1.30
N VAL A 43 14.24 29.25 2.62
CA VAL A 43 14.42 28.01 3.39
C VAL A 43 13.35 26.96 3.03
N ASN A 44 12.15 27.39 2.62
CA ASN A 44 11.08 26.50 2.16
C ASN A 44 11.37 25.93 0.75
N ASP A 45 11.97 26.71 -0.14
CA ASP A 45 12.29 26.26 -1.50
C ASP A 45 13.42 25.22 -1.55
N GLN A 46 14.44 25.35 -0.71
CA GLN A 46 15.50 24.31 -0.62
C GLN A 46 14.96 22.96 -0.12
N ASN A 47 14.07 22.96 0.87
CA ASN A 47 13.45 21.73 1.37
C ASN A 47 12.46 21.12 0.36
N LYS A 48 11.77 21.96 -0.40
CA LYS A 48 10.88 21.55 -1.49
C LYS A 48 11.63 20.94 -2.67
N TYR A 49 12.76 21.54 -3.08
CA TYR A 49 13.61 21.01 -4.14
C TYR A 49 14.32 19.72 -3.72
N LYS A 50 14.84 19.66 -2.47
CA LYS A 50 15.37 18.41 -1.90
C LYS A 50 14.29 17.32 -1.84
N SER A 51 13.06 17.64 -1.42
CA SER A 51 11.95 16.67 -1.42
C SER A 51 11.57 16.22 -2.83
N MET A 52 11.60 17.11 -3.82
CA MET A 52 11.31 16.78 -5.22
C MET A 52 12.42 15.89 -5.81
N ILE A 53 13.69 16.20 -5.57
CA ILE A 53 14.82 15.36 -6.00
C ILE A 53 14.75 13.98 -5.37
N ILE A 54 14.50 13.88 -4.05
CA ILE A 54 14.36 12.59 -3.37
C ILE A 54 13.23 11.77 -3.99
N ARG A 55 12.09 12.40 -4.32
CA ARG A 55 10.98 11.75 -5.01
C ARG A 55 11.39 11.27 -6.40
N THR A 56 11.98 12.13 -7.23
CA THR A 56 12.40 11.76 -8.59
C THR A 56 13.44 10.64 -8.58
N TYR A 57 14.45 10.73 -7.71
CA TYR A 57 15.48 9.69 -7.58
C TYR A 57 14.88 8.37 -7.09
N SER A 58 13.97 8.40 -6.11
CA SER A 58 13.26 7.21 -5.64
C SER A 58 12.38 6.58 -6.71
N SER A 59 11.73 7.39 -7.56
CA SER A 59 10.92 6.91 -8.68
C SER A 59 11.77 6.28 -9.77
N VAL A 60 12.89 6.90 -10.15
CA VAL A 60 13.83 6.35 -11.13
C VAL A 60 14.42 5.03 -10.61
N TRP A 61 14.79 4.98 -9.32
CA TRP A 61 15.29 3.76 -8.69
C TRP A 61 14.25 2.64 -8.66
N MET A 62 12.98 2.94 -8.33
CA MET A 62 11.90 1.95 -8.36
C MET A 62 11.64 1.41 -9.76
N ILE A 63 11.60 2.28 -10.77
CA ILE A 63 11.38 1.87 -12.18
C ILE A 63 12.56 1.03 -12.66
N GLY A 64 13.80 1.48 -12.43
CA GLY A 64 15.01 0.74 -12.80
C GLY A 64 15.08 -0.63 -12.13
N GLY A 65 14.78 -0.70 -10.83
CA GLY A 65 14.73 -1.96 -10.09
C GLY A 65 13.64 -2.91 -10.61
N PHE A 66 12.46 -2.38 -10.95
CA PHE A 66 11.38 -3.19 -11.51
C PHE A 66 11.75 -3.78 -12.88
N VAL A 67 12.30 -2.97 -13.79
CA VAL A 67 12.75 -3.43 -15.12
C VAL A 67 13.88 -4.45 -14.99
N PHE A 68 14.82 -4.24 -14.07
CA PHE A 68 15.92 -5.17 -13.81
C PHE A 68 15.42 -6.53 -13.32
N ILE A 69 14.45 -6.55 -12.40
CA ILE A 69 13.85 -7.80 -11.89
C ILE A 69 13.09 -8.54 -12.99
N ILE A 70 12.41 -7.82 -13.88
CA ILE A 70 11.75 -8.42 -15.04
C ILE A 70 12.77 -9.07 -15.97
N TYR A 71 13.89 -8.38 -16.23
CA TYR A 71 14.97 -8.89 -17.10
C TYR A 71 15.59 -10.20 -16.58
N MET A 72 15.72 -10.35 -15.26
CA MET A 72 16.26 -11.56 -14.62
C MET A 72 15.34 -12.81 -14.75
N GLY A 73 14.07 -12.64 -15.16
CA GLY A 73 13.16 -13.73 -15.51
C GLY A 73 12.17 -14.14 -14.40
N HIS A 74 11.38 -15.19 -14.68
CA HIS A 74 10.18 -15.56 -13.92
C HIS A 74 10.43 -15.81 -12.42
N LEU A 75 11.54 -16.47 -12.04
CA LEU A 75 11.86 -16.79 -10.65
C LEU A 75 12.10 -15.53 -9.80
N TYR A 76 12.72 -14.49 -10.37
CA TYR A 76 13.00 -13.24 -9.66
C TYR A 76 11.74 -12.39 -9.51
N ILE A 77 10.87 -12.35 -10.53
CA ILE A 77 9.56 -11.70 -10.45
C ILE A 77 8.71 -12.36 -9.35
N TRP A 78 8.71 -13.69 -9.29
CA TRP A 78 8.05 -14.44 -8.22
C TRP A 78 8.60 -14.07 -6.83
N GLY A 79 9.93 -14.06 -6.66
CA GLY A 79 10.56 -13.67 -5.39
C GLY A 79 10.23 -12.23 -4.99
N MET A 80 10.13 -11.32 -5.95
CA MET A 80 9.73 -9.94 -5.71
C MET A 80 8.28 -9.83 -5.19
N VAL A 81 7.34 -10.59 -5.78
CA VAL A 81 5.95 -10.66 -5.28
C VAL A 81 5.90 -11.15 -3.84
N VAL A 82 6.68 -12.19 -3.50
CA VAL A 82 6.81 -12.70 -2.13
C VAL A 82 7.30 -11.61 -1.18
N VAL A 83 8.36 -10.87 -1.56
CA VAL A 83 8.92 -9.80 -0.73
C VAL A 83 7.90 -8.69 -0.48
N ILE A 84 7.21 -8.22 -1.53
CA ILE A 84 6.13 -7.22 -1.39
C ILE A 84 5.04 -7.74 -0.46
N GLN A 85 4.65 -9.01 -0.58
CA GLN A 85 3.63 -9.60 0.27
C GLN A 85 4.03 -9.61 1.75
N ILE A 86 5.31 -9.89 2.07
CA ILE A 86 5.83 -9.82 3.44
C ILE A 86 5.75 -8.39 3.99
N PHE A 87 6.16 -7.39 3.20
CA PHE A 87 6.08 -5.98 3.61
C PHE A 87 4.64 -5.53 3.83
N MET A 88 3.73 -5.91 2.93
CA MET A 88 2.31 -5.63 3.04
C MET A 88 1.70 -6.25 4.31
N ALA A 89 1.97 -7.53 4.56
CA ALA A 89 1.46 -8.22 5.75
C ALA A 89 2.01 -7.60 7.03
N ARG A 90 3.29 -7.19 7.04
CA ARG A 90 3.89 -6.48 8.18
C ARG A 90 3.16 -5.18 8.50
N GLU A 91 2.84 -4.38 7.49
CA GLU A 91 2.13 -3.12 7.69
C GLU A 91 0.67 -3.36 8.10
N LEU A 92 0.02 -4.35 7.51
CA LEU A 92 -1.35 -4.70 7.83
C LEU A 92 -1.50 -5.23 9.28
N PHE A 93 -0.56 -6.07 9.73
CA PHE A 93 -0.47 -6.46 11.14
C PHE A 93 -0.14 -5.29 12.06
N ARG A 94 0.54 -4.25 11.58
CA ARG A 94 0.77 -3.04 12.35
C ARG A 94 -0.51 -2.22 12.50
N LEU A 95 -1.32 -2.12 11.45
CA LEU A 95 -2.58 -1.38 11.44
C LEU A 95 -3.68 -2.05 12.27
N LEU A 96 -3.75 -3.39 12.25
CA LEU A 96 -4.72 -4.15 13.05
C LEU A 96 -4.50 -3.97 14.56
N ARG A 97 -3.28 -3.62 14.98
CA ARG A 97 -2.89 -3.61 16.39
C ARG A 97 -3.32 -2.34 17.09
N LYS A 98 -4.07 -2.49 18.18
CA LYS A 98 -4.44 -1.38 19.07
C LYS A 98 -3.39 -1.27 20.17
N ALA A 99 -2.61 -0.18 20.14
CA ALA A 99 -1.42 0.00 20.98
C ALA A 99 -1.66 -0.15 22.49
N HIS A 100 -2.88 0.12 22.97
CA HIS A 100 -3.23 0.02 24.39
C HIS A 100 -3.47 -1.43 24.85
N GLU A 101 -4.14 -2.24 24.02
CA GLU A 101 -4.49 -3.64 24.32
C GLU A 101 -3.32 -4.60 24.01
N ASP A 102 -2.47 -4.24 23.04
CA ASP A 102 -1.27 -5.00 22.65
C ASP A 102 -0.23 -5.16 23.77
N LYS A 103 -0.09 -4.16 24.66
CA LYS A 103 0.86 -4.23 25.78
C LYS A 103 0.56 -5.40 26.73
N GLN A 104 -0.69 -5.85 26.77
CA GLN A 104 -1.12 -6.94 27.64
C GLN A 104 -0.89 -8.34 27.02
N LEU A 105 -0.55 -8.41 25.72
CA LEU A 105 -0.48 -9.65 24.94
C LEU A 105 0.72 -9.68 23.96
N PRO A 106 1.99 -9.69 24.43
CA PRO A 106 3.17 -9.67 23.56
C PRO A 106 3.29 -10.92 22.65
N GLY A 107 2.75 -12.06 23.08
CA GLY A 107 2.78 -13.34 22.34
C GLY A 107 1.87 -13.37 21.11
N PHE A 108 0.88 -12.48 21.04
CA PHE A 108 -0.04 -12.43 19.90
C PHE A 108 0.65 -11.98 18.60
N ARG A 109 1.75 -11.21 18.72
CA ARG A 109 2.59 -10.84 17.57
C ARG A 109 3.20 -12.06 16.90
N LEU A 110 3.75 -12.98 17.69
CA LEU A 110 4.38 -14.20 17.19
C LEU A 110 3.33 -15.11 16.53
N LEU A 111 2.13 -15.15 17.11
CA LEU A 111 1.02 -15.94 16.59
C LEU A 111 0.56 -15.47 15.20
N ASN A 112 0.43 -14.15 14.98
CA ASN A 112 0.06 -13.59 13.68
C ASN A 112 1.10 -13.94 12.60
N TRP A 113 2.38 -13.82 12.97
CA TRP A 113 3.49 -14.22 12.09
C TRP A 113 3.53 -15.72 11.82
N HIS A 114 3.15 -16.55 12.79
CA HIS A 114 3.04 -17.99 12.62
C HIS A 114 1.97 -18.38 11.59
N PHE A 115 0.76 -17.80 11.70
CA PHE A 115 -0.30 -18.05 10.71
C PHE A 115 0.08 -17.54 9.31
N PHE A 116 0.73 -16.37 9.24
CA PHE A 116 1.26 -15.85 7.97
C PHE A 116 2.31 -16.78 7.37
N CYS A 117 3.30 -17.22 8.16
CA CYS A 117 4.34 -18.13 7.71
C CYS A 117 3.76 -19.48 7.26
N THR A 118 2.76 -19.99 7.97
CA THR A 118 2.05 -21.23 7.62
C THR A 118 1.31 -21.08 6.27
N ALA A 119 0.57 -19.98 6.07
CA ALA A 119 -0.11 -19.71 4.81
C ALA A 119 0.88 -19.50 3.65
N MET A 120 1.98 -18.80 3.92
CA MET A 120 3.08 -18.57 2.99
C MET A 120 3.71 -19.90 2.55
N LEU A 121 4.07 -20.76 3.51
CA LEU A 121 4.59 -22.08 3.23
C LEU A 121 3.59 -22.93 2.43
N PHE A 122 2.31 -22.91 2.79
CA PHE A 122 1.28 -23.68 2.09
C PHE A 122 1.15 -23.29 0.61
N VAL A 123 0.94 -22.00 0.33
CA VAL A 123 0.73 -21.51 -1.05
C VAL A 123 2.00 -21.63 -1.87
N TYR A 124 3.12 -21.12 -1.36
CA TYR A 124 4.36 -21.11 -2.12
C TYR A 124 5.03 -22.47 -2.19
N GLY A 125 4.91 -23.31 -1.17
CA GLY A 125 5.40 -24.69 -1.24
C GLY A 125 4.66 -25.53 -2.28
N ARG A 126 3.34 -25.33 -2.44
CA ARG A 126 2.58 -25.96 -3.53
C ARG A 126 3.05 -25.51 -4.91
N ILE A 127 3.30 -24.22 -5.09
CA ILE A 127 3.76 -23.68 -6.38
C ILE A 127 5.22 -24.08 -6.68
N LEU A 128 6.09 -24.01 -5.67
CA LEU A 128 7.50 -24.39 -5.77
C LEU A 128 7.66 -25.88 -6.05
N SER A 129 6.87 -26.74 -5.39
CA SER A 129 6.92 -28.19 -5.59
C SER A 129 6.64 -28.63 -7.03
N GLN A 130 5.74 -27.95 -7.74
CA GLN A 130 5.40 -28.28 -9.12
C GLN A 130 6.50 -27.89 -10.12
N ARG A 131 7.31 -26.86 -9.83
CA ARG A 131 8.25 -26.28 -10.80
C ARG A 131 9.72 -26.56 -10.49
N LEU A 132 10.10 -26.71 -9.22
CA LEU A 132 11.47 -27.05 -8.84
C LEU A 132 11.86 -28.45 -9.34
N VAL A 133 10.89 -29.36 -9.47
CA VAL A 133 11.06 -30.69 -10.08
C VAL A 133 11.48 -30.60 -11.55
N ASN A 134 11.10 -29.53 -12.27
CA ASN A 134 11.36 -29.37 -13.70
C ASN A 134 12.56 -28.46 -14.03
N THR A 135 12.97 -27.57 -13.12
CA THR A 135 13.93 -26.49 -13.46
C THR A 135 15.30 -26.67 -12.79
N VAL A 136 15.38 -27.32 -11.62
CA VAL A 136 16.62 -27.40 -10.83
C VAL A 136 17.22 -28.79 -10.91
N THR A 137 17.88 -29.06 -12.04
CA THR A 137 18.68 -30.29 -12.25
C THR A 137 20.13 -30.13 -11.78
N THR A 138 20.52 -28.95 -11.26
CA THR A 138 21.95 -28.59 -11.18
C THR A 138 22.64 -28.95 -9.86
N ASP A 139 21.95 -28.99 -8.70
CA ASP A 139 22.60 -29.23 -7.40
C ASP A 139 22.01 -30.40 -6.60
N LYS A 140 22.78 -31.50 -6.48
CA LYS A 140 22.36 -32.75 -5.82
C LYS A 140 21.94 -32.58 -4.35
N PHE A 141 22.52 -31.63 -3.60
CA PHE A 141 22.22 -31.43 -2.18
C PHE A 141 20.94 -30.61 -1.94
N LEU A 142 20.81 -29.44 -2.60
CA LEU A 142 19.60 -28.62 -2.52
C LEU A 142 18.40 -29.38 -3.10
N TYR A 143 18.58 -30.11 -4.19
CA TYR A 143 17.52 -30.96 -4.73
C TYR A 143 17.08 -32.03 -3.72
N LYS A 144 17.99 -32.71 -3.04
CA LYS A 144 17.66 -33.77 -2.06
C LYS A 144 16.96 -33.22 -0.81
N LEU A 145 17.41 -32.06 -0.32
CA LEU A 145 16.76 -31.37 0.79
C LEU A 145 15.36 -30.89 0.37
N VAL A 146 15.27 -30.15 -0.73
CA VAL A 146 14.03 -29.53 -1.16
C VAL A 146 13.01 -30.57 -1.65
N SER A 147 13.43 -31.63 -2.34
CA SER A 147 12.53 -32.74 -2.72
C SER A 147 11.95 -33.48 -1.50
N LYS A 148 12.72 -33.65 -0.42
CA LYS A 148 12.20 -34.14 0.87
C LYS A 148 11.17 -33.17 1.45
N PHE A 149 11.47 -31.87 1.51
CA PHE A 149 10.54 -30.85 2.01
C PHE A 149 9.25 -30.79 1.18
N ILE A 150 9.35 -30.90 -0.14
CA ILE A 150 8.23 -30.94 -1.07
C ILE A 150 7.35 -32.18 -0.81
N LYS A 151 7.96 -33.36 -0.63
CA LYS A 151 7.20 -34.61 -0.42
C LYS A 151 6.32 -34.57 0.83
N TYR A 152 6.80 -33.96 1.90
CA TYR A 152 6.08 -33.87 3.18
C TYR A 152 5.37 -32.52 3.40
N HIS A 153 5.40 -31.63 2.41
CA HIS A 153 4.91 -30.26 2.52
C HIS A 153 3.48 -30.14 3.08
N MET A 154 2.54 -30.93 2.53
CA MET A 154 1.13 -30.89 2.95
C MET A 154 0.96 -31.31 4.42
N VAL A 155 1.69 -32.35 4.83
CA VAL A 155 1.68 -32.86 6.20
C VAL A 155 2.32 -31.84 7.15
N THR A 156 3.43 -31.22 6.76
CA THR A 156 4.09 -30.17 7.54
C THR A 156 3.18 -28.95 7.71
N CYS A 157 2.49 -28.50 6.66
CA CYS A 157 1.55 -27.38 6.75
C CYS A 157 0.37 -27.70 7.67
N TYR A 158 -0.15 -28.93 7.61
CA TYR A 158 -1.22 -29.39 8.50
C TYR A 158 -0.79 -29.32 9.97
N PHE A 159 0.38 -29.87 10.31
CA PHE A 159 0.89 -29.82 11.68
C PHE A 159 1.15 -28.38 12.15
N LEU A 160 1.75 -27.53 11.31
CA LEU A 160 1.96 -26.11 11.63
C LEU A 160 0.65 -25.37 11.92
N TYR A 161 -0.41 -25.67 11.16
CA TYR A 161 -1.73 -25.09 11.39
C TYR A 161 -2.33 -25.55 12.73
N ILE A 162 -2.28 -26.85 13.04
CA ILE A 162 -2.77 -27.38 14.33
C ILE A 162 -1.97 -26.79 15.50
N THR A 163 -0.64 -26.71 15.40
CA THR A 163 0.20 -26.06 16.42
C THR A 163 -0.18 -24.59 16.61
N GLY A 164 -0.42 -23.85 15.52
CA GLY A 164 -0.86 -22.46 15.58
C GLY A 164 -2.23 -22.30 16.24
N PHE A 165 -3.17 -23.20 15.94
CA PHE A 165 -4.50 -23.21 16.54
C PHE A 165 -4.44 -23.55 18.04
N MET A 166 -3.63 -24.54 18.44
CA MET A 166 -3.43 -24.86 19.85
C MET A 166 -2.75 -23.70 20.60
N TRP A 167 -1.76 -23.05 19.99
CA TRP A 167 -1.14 -21.85 20.55
C TRP A 167 -2.15 -20.71 20.73
N PHE A 168 -3.05 -20.52 19.76
CA PHE A 168 -4.12 -19.53 19.88
C PHE A 168 -5.01 -19.81 21.10
N ILE A 169 -5.47 -21.05 21.28
CA ILE A 169 -6.31 -21.45 22.43
C ILE A 169 -5.58 -21.21 23.75
N LEU A 170 -4.30 -21.61 23.84
CA LEU A 170 -3.50 -21.43 25.06
C LEU A 170 -3.21 -19.96 25.37
N SER A 171 -3.16 -19.10 24.35
CA SER A 171 -2.93 -17.66 24.50
C SER A 171 -4.17 -16.88 24.94
N LEU A 172 -5.33 -17.51 25.07
CA LEU A 172 -6.58 -16.85 25.46
C LEU A 172 -6.51 -16.32 26.90
N LYS A 173 -6.72 -15.01 27.08
CA LYS A 173 -6.74 -14.36 28.41
C LYS A 173 -8.14 -13.89 28.77
N LYS A 174 -8.53 -14.12 30.03
CA LYS A 174 -9.79 -13.64 30.60
C LYS A 174 -9.85 -12.11 30.49
N ASN A 175 -11.02 -11.57 30.14
CA ASN A 175 -11.32 -10.15 29.86
C ASN A 175 -10.96 -9.60 28.46
N LEU A 176 -10.24 -10.33 27.60
CA LEU A 176 -9.87 -9.85 26.25
C LEU A 176 -10.39 -10.72 25.10
N TYR A 177 -11.29 -11.68 25.37
CA TYR A 177 -11.76 -12.65 24.37
C TYR A 177 -12.31 -11.98 23.10
N LYS A 178 -13.14 -10.93 23.22
CA LYS A 178 -13.69 -10.23 22.04
C LYS A 178 -12.59 -9.67 21.13
N TYR A 179 -11.53 -9.09 21.71
CA TYR A 179 -10.40 -8.59 20.94
C TYR A 179 -9.60 -9.72 20.31
N GLN A 180 -9.29 -10.78 21.06
CA GLN A 180 -8.50 -11.91 20.56
C GLN A 180 -9.20 -12.66 19.42
N PHE A 181 -10.49 -12.93 19.56
CA PHE A 181 -11.30 -13.54 18.49
C PHE A 181 -11.47 -12.61 17.29
N GLY A 182 -11.69 -11.31 17.53
CA GLY A 182 -11.76 -10.31 16.46
C GLY A 182 -10.46 -10.24 15.65
N GLN A 183 -9.32 -10.12 16.34
CA GLN A 183 -8.00 -10.14 15.70
C GLN A 183 -7.77 -11.45 14.93
N TYR A 184 -8.06 -12.60 15.55
CA TYR A 184 -7.92 -13.91 14.92
C TYR A 184 -8.72 -14.00 13.61
N ALA A 185 -9.98 -13.55 13.63
CA ALA A 185 -10.84 -13.50 12.44
C ALA A 185 -10.29 -12.55 11.38
N TRP A 186 -9.88 -11.34 11.76
CA TRP A 186 -9.30 -10.38 10.82
C TRP A 186 -8.05 -10.92 10.14
N ILE A 187 -7.15 -11.55 10.90
CA ILE A 187 -5.93 -12.16 10.35
C ILE A 187 -6.29 -13.25 9.34
N HIS A 188 -7.21 -14.15 9.67
CA HIS A 188 -7.62 -15.21 8.75
C HIS A 188 -8.26 -14.64 7.47
N MET A 189 -9.13 -13.63 7.59
CA MET A 189 -9.73 -12.95 6.45
C MET A 189 -8.68 -12.29 5.56
N ILE A 190 -7.72 -11.59 6.16
CA ILE A 190 -6.60 -10.95 5.47
C ILE A 190 -5.73 -11.99 4.75
N LEU A 191 -5.40 -13.09 5.43
CA LEU A 191 -4.60 -14.16 4.86
C LEU A 191 -5.31 -14.74 3.63
N ILE A 192 -6.60 -15.06 3.75
CA ILE A 192 -7.39 -15.58 2.62
C ILE A 192 -7.34 -14.61 1.45
N VAL A 193 -7.63 -13.33 1.65
CA VAL A 193 -7.66 -12.33 0.57
C VAL A 193 -6.29 -12.15 -0.08
N VAL A 194 -5.24 -11.93 0.72
CA VAL A 194 -3.89 -11.63 0.22
C VAL A 194 -3.25 -12.85 -0.46
N PHE A 195 -3.42 -14.05 0.10
CA PHE A 195 -2.84 -15.26 -0.47
C PHE A 195 -3.59 -15.79 -1.68
N THR A 196 -4.93 -15.65 -1.72
CA THR A 196 -5.72 -16.04 -2.89
C THR A 196 -5.33 -15.20 -4.09
N GLN A 197 -5.32 -13.86 -3.94
CA GLN A 197 -4.88 -12.95 -5.01
C GLN A 197 -3.43 -13.25 -5.46
N SER A 198 -2.51 -13.44 -4.51
CA SER A 198 -1.11 -13.73 -4.86
C SER A 198 -0.96 -15.06 -5.60
N SER A 199 -1.75 -16.08 -5.25
CA SER A 199 -1.70 -17.38 -5.93
C SER A 199 -2.05 -17.26 -7.41
N PHE A 200 -3.11 -16.50 -7.72
CA PHE A 200 -3.51 -16.21 -9.10
C PHE A 200 -2.46 -15.38 -9.84
N THR A 201 -1.90 -14.36 -9.18
CA THR A 201 -0.85 -13.50 -9.77
C THR A 201 0.38 -14.32 -10.15
N VAL A 202 0.80 -15.21 -9.25
CA VAL A 202 1.96 -16.09 -9.48
C VAL A 202 1.67 -17.12 -10.57
N ALA A 203 0.47 -17.71 -10.60
CA ALA A 203 0.07 -18.58 -11.70
C ALA A 203 0.18 -17.86 -13.06
N ASN A 204 -0.32 -16.62 -13.15
CA ASN A 204 -0.22 -15.81 -14.37
C ASN A 204 1.23 -15.51 -14.77
N ILE A 205 2.14 -15.23 -13.82
CA ILE A 205 3.57 -15.02 -14.10
C ILE A 205 4.21 -16.25 -14.76
N PHE A 206 3.77 -17.46 -14.38
CA PHE A 206 4.30 -18.70 -14.93
C PHE A 206 3.69 -19.08 -16.28
N GLU A 207 2.44 -18.70 -16.56
CA GLU A 207 1.85 -18.83 -17.91
C GLU A 207 2.50 -17.82 -18.89
N GLY A 208 2.87 -16.63 -18.40
CA GLY A 208 3.69 -15.68 -19.16
C GLY A 208 3.90 -14.37 -18.42
N ILE A 209 5.09 -13.77 -18.56
CA ILE A 209 5.41 -12.47 -17.94
C ILE A 209 4.44 -11.38 -18.42
N PHE A 210 3.96 -11.51 -19.66
CA PHE A 210 2.97 -10.61 -20.24
C PHE A 210 1.66 -10.55 -19.46
N TRP A 211 1.11 -11.69 -19.05
CA TRP A 211 -0.15 -11.77 -18.29
C TRP A 211 -0.07 -11.14 -16.91
N PHE A 212 1.14 -10.97 -16.37
CA PHE A 212 1.40 -10.19 -15.18
C PHE A 212 1.61 -8.70 -15.48
N LEU A 213 2.39 -8.39 -16.52
CA LEU A 213 2.77 -7.02 -16.84
C LEU A 213 1.60 -6.17 -17.37
N LEU A 214 0.69 -6.77 -18.14
CA LEU A 214 -0.49 -6.09 -18.67
C LEU A 214 -1.35 -5.51 -17.54
N PRO A 215 -1.92 -6.30 -16.61
CA PRO A 215 -2.75 -5.75 -15.54
C PRO A 215 -1.97 -4.79 -14.63
N ALA A 216 -0.68 -5.04 -14.39
CA ALA A 216 0.17 -4.13 -13.62
C ALA A 216 0.31 -2.76 -14.29
N SER A 217 0.60 -2.72 -15.60
CA SER A 217 0.73 -1.48 -16.37
C SER A 217 -0.58 -0.71 -16.47
N LEU A 218 -1.71 -1.41 -16.64
CA LEU A 218 -3.04 -0.80 -16.64
C LEU A 218 -3.34 -0.10 -15.31
N ILE A 219 -2.97 -0.68 -14.17
CA ILE A 219 -3.15 -0.06 -12.85
C ILE A 219 -2.32 1.23 -12.75
N VAL A 220 -1.07 1.22 -13.22
CA VAL A 220 -0.20 2.40 -13.20
C VAL A 220 -0.75 3.52 -14.10
N ILE A 221 -1.16 3.18 -15.32
CA ILE A 221 -1.75 4.15 -16.26
C ILE A 221 -3.06 4.71 -15.72
N ASN A 222 -3.89 3.88 -15.08
CA ASN A 222 -5.12 4.31 -14.41
C ASN A 222 -4.82 5.33 -13.29
N ASP A 223 -3.81 5.09 -12.45
CA ASP A 223 -3.46 6.03 -11.37
C ASP A 223 -2.90 7.36 -11.91
N ILE A 224 -2.07 7.31 -12.95
CA ILE A 224 -1.56 8.52 -13.64
C ILE A 224 -2.73 9.28 -14.28
N ALA A 225 -3.63 8.61 -15.00
CA ALA A 225 -4.77 9.23 -15.64
C ALA A 225 -5.72 9.85 -14.59
N ALA A 226 -6.00 9.14 -13.49
CA ALA A 226 -6.83 9.66 -12.40
C ALA A 226 -6.22 10.92 -11.79
N TYR A 227 -4.89 10.98 -11.66
CA TYR A 227 -4.19 12.18 -11.21
C TYR A 227 -4.30 13.33 -12.23
N PHE A 228 -4.04 13.08 -13.51
CA PHE A 228 -4.12 14.10 -14.55
C PHE A 228 -5.54 14.67 -14.70
N PHE A 229 -6.56 13.82 -14.86
CA PHE A 229 -7.96 14.25 -14.97
C PHE A 229 -8.48 14.86 -13.66
N GLY A 230 -8.03 14.34 -12.52
CA GLY A 230 -8.33 14.91 -11.21
C GLY A 230 -7.73 16.31 -11.01
N PHE A 231 -6.54 16.59 -11.56
CA PHE A 231 -5.92 17.91 -11.50
C PHE A 231 -6.64 18.94 -12.40
N PHE A 232 -7.01 18.56 -13.63
CA PHE A 232 -7.64 19.49 -14.59
C PHE A 232 -9.13 19.71 -14.34
N PHE A 233 -9.87 18.68 -13.91
CA PHE A 233 -11.33 18.72 -13.84
C PHE A 233 -11.91 18.53 -12.43
N GLY A 234 -11.07 18.23 -11.42
CA GLY A 234 -11.49 17.84 -10.08
C GLY A 234 -12.22 18.92 -9.30
N LYS A 235 -13.54 19.00 -9.47
CA LYS A 235 -14.41 19.91 -8.72
C LYS A 235 -15.27 19.17 -7.70
N THR A 236 -15.46 17.85 -7.84
CA THR A 236 -16.33 17.05 -6.96
C THR A 236 -15.61 15.86 -6.28
N PRO A 237 -15.45 15.86 -4.95
CA PRO A 237 -14.78 14.77 -4.23
C PRO A 237 -15.67 13.52 -4.11
N LEU A 238 -15.07 12.34 -4.32
CA LEU A 238 -15.74 11.04 -4.40
C LEU A 238 -16.18 10.49 -3.03
N ILE A 239 -15.34 10.64 -2.00
CA ILE A 239 -15.51 10.01 -0.67
C ILE A 239 -14.91 10.90 0.43
N LYS A 240 -15.61 11.10 1.56
CA LYS A 240 -15.12 11.88 2.72
C LYS A 240 -13.86 11.29 3.39
N LEU A 241 -13.66 9.98 3.29
CA LEU A 241 -12.46 9.26 3.76
C LEU A 241 -11.22 9.49 2.87
N SER A 242 -11.38 9.94 1.62
CA SER A 242 -10.27 10.23 0.70
C SER A 242 -10.56 11.51 -0.11
N PRO A 243 -10.40 12.70 0.51
CA PRO A 243 -10.81 13.98 -0.08
C PRO A 243 -10.03 14.40 -1.35
N LYS A 244 -9.03 13.62 -1.77
CA LYS A 244 -8.24 13.86 -2.99
C LYS A 244 -8.69 13.06 -4.21
N LYS A 245 -9.63 12.13 -4.07
CA LYS A 245 -10.20 11.39 -5.22
C LYS A 245 -11.44 12.10 -5.71
N THR A 246 -11.53 12.39 -7.01
CA THR A 246 -12.65 13.12 -7.63
C THR A 246 -13.46 12.23 -8.56
N TRP A 247 -14.75 12.55 -8.75
CA TRP A 247 -15.66 11.81 -9.65
C TRP A 247 -15.19 11.94 -11.10
N GLU A 248 -14.80 13.14 -11.52
CA GLU A 248 -14.27 13.39 -12.86
C GLU A 248 -12.96 12.62 -13.11
N GLY A 249 -12.08 12.52 -12.10
CA GLY A 249 -10.83 11.77 -12.19
C GLY A 249 -11.04 10.27 -12.37
N PHE A 250 -12.00 9.67 -11.65
CA PHE A 250 -12.31 8.23 -11.77
C PHE A 250 -12.84 7.85 -13.17
N ILE A 251 -13.68 8.70 -13.75
CA ILE A 251 -14.28 8.46 -15.07
C ILE A 251 -13.27 8.70 -16.19
N GLY A 252 -12.50 9.78 -16.11
CA GLY A 252 -11.42 10.04 -17.06
C GLY A 252 -10.38 8.91 -17.06
N ALA A 253 -10.04 8.40 -15.88
CA ALA A 253 -9.12 7.28 -15.75
C ALA A 253 -9.71 5.97 -16.28
N SER A 254 -11.01 5.70 -16.05
CA SER A 254 -11.68 4.50 -16.56
C SER A 254 -11.69 4.47 -18.09
N VAL A 255 -12.06 5.58 -18.75
CA VAL A 255 -12.07 5.70 -20.21
C VAL A 255 -10.66 5.58 -20.78
N THR A 256 -9.69 6.24 -20.16
CA THR A 256 -8.28 6.18 -20.60
C THR A 256 -7.70 4.78 -20.41
N THR A 257 -8.08 4.06 -19.36
CA THR A 257 -7.64 2.68 -19.13
C THR A 257 -8.20 1.74 -20.20
N ILE A 258 -9.45 1.94 -20.65
CA ILE A 258 -10.02 1.16 -21.76
C ILE A 258 -9.23 1.42 -23.05
N ILE A 259 -8.98 2.67 -23.40
CA ILE A 259 -8.20 3.03 -24.59
C ILE A 259 -6.77 2.48 -24.49
N SER A 260 -6.12 2.65 -23.34
CA SER A 260 -4.79 2.12 -23.08
C SER A 260 -4.75 0.61 -23.11
N ALA A 261 -5.80 -0.09 -22.66
CA ALA A 261 -5.88 -1.54 -22.75
C ALA A 261 -5.82 -1.98 -24.22
N PHE A 262 -6.55 -1.32 -25.11
CA PHE A 262 -6.46 -1.61 -26.55
C PHE A 262 -5.09 -1.29 -27.13
N VAL A 263 -4.52 -0.12 -26.80
CA VAL A 263 -3.22 0.33 -27.34
C VAL A 263 -2.04 -0.52 -26.84
N VAL A 264 -2.06 -0.99 -25.59
CA VAL A 264 -0.99 -1.85 -25.03
C VAL A 264 -1.19 -3.31 -25.44
N SER A 265 -2.44 -3.77 -25.54
CA SER A 265 -2.77 -5.15 -25.91
C SER A 265 -2.44 -5.45 -27.38
N LEU A 266 -2.74 -4.53 -28.31
CA LEU A 266 -2.54 -4.73 -29.75
C LEU A 266 -1.09 -5.07 -30.18
N PRO A 267 -0.07 -4.26 -29.88
CA PRO A 267 1.32 -4.54 -30.29
C PRO A 267 1.90 -5.75 -29.55
N CYS A 268 1.42 -6.05 -28.34
CA CYS A 268 1.97 -7.10 -27.51
C CYS A 268 1.39 -8.49 -27.83
N ILE A 269 0.09 -8.59 -28.14
CA ILE A 269 -0.52 -9.82 -28.69
C ILE A 269 0.10 -10.16 -30.04
N ILE A 270 0.36 -9.15 -30.89
CA ILE A 270 1.05 -9.36 -32.17
C ILE A 270 2.47 -9.91 -31.95
N LEU A 271 3.19 -9.43 -30.94
CA LEU A 271 4.54 -9.91 -30.62
C LEU A 271 4.54 -11.34 -30.04
N ASP A 272 3.58 -11.67 -29.17
CA ASP A 272 3.46 -12.98 -28.53
C ASP A 272 3.01 -14.06 -29.54
N VAL A 273 2.03 -13.76 -30.39
CA VAL A 273 1.63 -14.62 -31.52
C VAL A 273 2.79 -14.79 -32.51
N ARG A 274 3.55 -13.72 -32.79
CA ARG A 274 4.74 -13.81 -33.67
C ARG A 274 5.80 -14.72 -33.07
N LEU A 275 6.11 -14.56 -31.78
CA LEU A 275 7.09 -15.38 -31.05
C LEU A 275 6.68 -16.85 -31.02
N HIS A 276 5.42 -17.15 -30.67
CA HIS A 276 4.90 -18.52 -30.59
C HIS A 276 4.91 -19.24 -31.95
N VAL A 277 4.55 -18.52 -33.03
CA VAL A 277 4.62 -19.02 -34.41
C VAL A 277 6.07 -19.25 -34.85
N THR A 278 7.01 -18.35 -34.52
CA THR A 278 8.43 -18.56 -34.83
C THR A 278 9.06 -19.71 -34.05
N THR A 279 8.73 -19.90 -32.77
CA THR A 279 9.23 -21.04 -31.99
C THR A 279 8.67 -22.38 -32.45
N SER A 280 7.42 -22.39 -32.94
CA SER A 280 6.82 -23.60 -33.51
C SER A 280 7.41 -23.94 -34.88
N LEU A 281 7.73 -22.95 -35.71
CA LEU A 281 8.39 -23.14 -37.01
C LEU A 281 9.86 -23.57 -36.87
N SER A 282 10.58 -23.09 -35.86
CA SER A 282 11.98 -23.50 -35.59
C SER A 282 12.11 -24.89 -34.94
N ALA A 283 11.02 -25.47 -34.45
CA ALA A 283 10.98 -26.84 -33.94
C ALA A 283 10.56 -27.87 -35.01
N LEU A 284 10.18 -27.40 -36.20
CA LEU A 284 9.72 -28.20 -37.35
C LEU A 284 10.77 -28.34 -38.47
N TRP A 285 11.96 -27.78 -38.28
CA TRP A 285 13.16 -27.93 -39.12
C TRP A 285 14.36 -28.28 -38.22
#